data_AF-A0A929UF54-F1
#
_entry.id   AF-A0A929UF54-F1
#
_cell.length_a   1.000
_cell.length_b   1.000
_cell.length_c   1.000
_cell.angle_alpha   90.00
_cell.angle_beta   90.00
_cell.angle_gamma   90.00
#
_symmetry.space_group_name_H-M   'P 1'
#
loop_
_entity.id
_entity.type
_entity.pdbx_description
1 polymer ?
#
loop_
_entity_poly.entity_id
_entity_poly.type
_entity_poly.pdbx_seq_one_letter_code
_entity_poly.pdbx_strand_id
1 'polypeptide(L)'
;MKFQWVKNLWSGRDKRNDLILFLVLIGAALVLSLVLYGKENGGGIVVVQVDGKKTASYPLDQDRDVMIRVPGGGYNHLMIRNGECY
;
A
#
# COMPACT_ATOMS: atom_id res chain seq x y z
N MET A 1 -36.04 -48.80 17.73
CA MET A 1 -36.09 -48.20 16.37
C MET A 1 -35.06 -47.08 16.28
N LYS A 2 -33.99 -47.25 15.49
CA LYS A 2 -32.94 -46.23 15.30
C LYS A 2 -33.34 -45.33 14.13
N PHE A 3 -33.54 -44.04 14.38
CA PHE A 3 -33.76 -43.02 13.34
C PHE A 3 -32.49 -42.88 12.48
N GLN A 4 -32.49 -43.51 11.31
CA GLN A 4 -31.37 -43.48 10.35
C GLN A 4 -31.38 -42.25 9.43
N TRP A 5 -32.37 -41.36 9.54
CA TRP A 5 -32.62 -40.31 8.54
C TRP A 5 -31.72 -39.07 8.63
N VAL A 6 -30.97 -38.86 9.73
CA VAL A 6 -30.15 -37.65 9.92
C VAL A 6 -28.76 -37.75 9.26
N LYS A 7 -28.34 -38.93 8.80
CA LYS A 7 -26.94 -39.14 8.35
C LYS A 7 -26.63 -38.69 6.92
N ASN A 8 -27.63 -38.29 6.13
CA ASN A 8 -27.46 -37.95 4.71
C ASN A 8 -27.57 -36.46 4.38
N LEU A 9 -27.61 -35.56 5.38
CA LEU A 9 -27.70 -34.11 5.10
C LEU A 9 -26.39 -33.49 4.62
N TRP A 10 -25.27 -34.23 4.60
CA TRP A 10 -23.96 -33.74 4.17
C TRP A 10 -23.28 -34.80 3.30
N SER A 11 -23.46 -34.70 1.99
CA SER A 11 -22.75 -35.51 1.03
C SER A 11 -21.29 -35.02 0.91
N GLY A 12 -20.37 -35.89 0.49
CA GLY A 12 -18.99 -35.45 0.16
C GLY A 12 -18.93 -34.44 -0.99
N ARG A 13 -20.04 -34.22 -1.70
CA ARG A 13 -20.19 -33.21 -2.76
C ARG A 13 -20.37 -31.81 -2.16
N ASP A 14 -21.13 -31.70 -1.07
CA ASP A 14 -21.39 -30.43 -0.38
C ASP A 14 -20.10 -29.90 0.26
N LYS A 15 -19.31 -30.78 0.89
CA LYS A 15 -17.97 -30.42 1.41
C LYS A 15 -17.00 -29.91 0.35
N ARG A 16 -17.11 -30.41 -0.88
CA ARG A 16 -16.28 -29.97 -2.02
C ARG A 16 -16.75 -28.63 -2.57
N ASN A 17 -18.06 -28.43 -2.66
CA ASN A 17 -18.63 -27.15 -3.06
C ASN A 17 -18.32 -26.05 -2.05
N ASP A 18 -18.39 -26.35 -0.75
CA ASP A 18 -18.03 -25.40 0.30
C ASP A 18 -16.54 -25.03 0.26
N LEU A 19 -15.67 -26.00 -0.04
CA LEU A 19 -14.24 -25.74 -0.24
C LEU A 19 -14.00 -24.84 -1.47
N ILE A 20 -14.70 -25.09 -2.57
CA ILE A 20 -14.61 -24.26 -3.78
C ILE A 20 -15.11 -22.83 -3.47
N LEU A 21 -16.23 -22.70 -2.77
CA LEU A 21 -16.78 -21.40 -2.37
C LEU A 21 -15.79 -20.63 -1.49
N PHE A 22 -15.19 -21.31 -0.50
CA PHE A 22 -14.19 -20.70 0.37
C PHE A 22 -12.97 -20.21 -0.41
N LEU A 23 -12.44 -21.01 -1.35
CA LEU A 23 -11.31 -20.62 -2.18
C LEU A 23 -11.63 -19.43 -3.09
N VAL A 24 -12.85 -19.38 -3.65
CA VAL A 24 -13.32 -18.25 -4.46
C VAL A 24 -13.40 -16.97 -3.62
N LEU A 25 -13.93 -17.06 -2.39
CA LEU A 25 -14.02 -15.91 -1.49
C LEU A 25 -12.62 -15.37 -1.11
N ILE A 26 -11.68 -16.26 -0.78
CA ILE A 26 -10.29 -15.86 -0.51
C ILE A 26 -9.67 -15.22 -1.75
N GLY A 27 -9.85 -15.82 -2.93
CA GLY A 27 -9.33 -15.28 -4.19
C GLY A 27 -9.86 -13.88 -4.48
N ALA A 28 -11.17 -13.68 -4.33
CA ALA A 28 -11.82 -12.37 -4.51
C ALA A 28 -11.30 -11.33 -3.50
N ALA A 29 -11.15 -11.71 -2.23
CA ALA A 29 -10.61 -10.82 -1.20
C ALA A 29 -9.15 -10.41 -1.48
N LEU A 30 -8.31 -11.33 -1.96
CA LEU A 30 -6.93 -11.03 -2.35
C LEU A 30 -6.87 -10.08 -3.55
N VAL A 31 -7.69 -10.32 -4.57
CA VAL A 31 -7.77 -9.42 -5.74
C VAL A 31 -8.23 -8.02 -5.32
N LEU A 32 -9.26 -7.92 -4.49
CA LEU A 32 -9.73 -6.64 -3.96
C LEU A 32 -8.66 -5.93 -3.14
N SER A 33 -7.93 -6.67 -2.30
CA SER A 33 -6.82 -6.12 -1.51
C SER A 33 -5.74 -5.51 -2.42
N LEU A 34 -5.34 -6.22 -3.47
CA LEU A 34 -4.35 -5.72 -4.43
C LEU A 34 -4.85 -4.49 -5.20
N VAL A 35 -6.13 -4.45 -5.56
CA VAL A 35 -6.71 -3.28 -6.25
C VAL A 35 -6.77 -2.06 -5.33
N LEU A 36 -7.16 -2.24 -4.07
CA LEU A 36 -7.37 -1.15 -3.12
C LEU A 36 -6.05 -0.64 -2.51
N TYR A 37 -5.12 -1.54 -2.22
CA TYR A 37 -3.91 -1.23 -1.46
C TYR A 37 -2.61 -1.52 -2.22
N GLY A 38 -2.65 -2.24 -3.34
CA GLY A 38 -1.46 -2.58 -4.12
C GLY A 38 -0.88 -1.45 -4.95
N LYS A 39 -1.60 -0.31 -5.06
CA LYS A 39 -1.06 0.91 -5.66
C LYS A 39 -0.45 1.78 -4.57
N GLU A 40 0.80 1.49 -4.21
CA GLU A 40 1.65 2.53 -3.64
C GLU A 40 1.79 3.60 -4.71
N ASN A 41 1.00 4.68 -4.58
CA ASN A 41 1.26 5.89 -5.33
C ASN A 41 2.60 6.41 -4.81
N GLY A 42 3.70 5.99 -5.43
CA GLY A 42 5.03 6.51 -5.12
C GLY A 42 4.92 8.03 -5.04
N GLY A 43 5.21 8.58 -3.86
CA GLY A 43 4.96 9.98 -3.58
C GLY A 43 5.65 10.85 -4.62
N GLY A 44 5.05 12.00 -4.96
CA GLY A 44 5.71 12.97 -5.83
C GLY A 44 7.13 13.28 -5.32
N ILE A 45 8.03 13.70 -6.20
CA ILE A 45 9.43 13.95 -5.82
C ILE A 45 9.65 15.46 -5.78
N VAL A 46 10.16 15.97 -4.66
CA VAL A 46 10.72 17.31 -4.56
C VAL A 46 12.12 17.31 -5.16
N VAL A 47 12.38 18.23 -6.09
CA VAL A 47 13.70 18.43 -6.67
C VAL A 47 14.28 19.73 -6.15
N VAL A 48 15.41 19.64 -5.45
CA VAL A 48 16.13 20.80 -4.93
C VAL A 48 17.16 21.25 -5.96
N GLN A 49 17.08 22.53 -6.33
CA GLN A 49 18.03 23.17 -7.23
C GLN A 49 18.69 24.35 -6.53
N VAL A 50 20.02 24.42 -6.61
CA VAL A 50 20.82 25.55 -6.15
C VAL A 50 21.52 26.11 -7.38
N ASP A 51 21.37 27.41 -7.63
CA ASP A 51 21.94 28.11 -8.79
C ASP A 51 21.60 27.44 -10.14
N GLY A 52 20.37 26.93 -10.26
CA GLY A 52 19.89 26.25 -11.48
C GLY A 52 20.44 24.85 -11.69
N LYS A 53 21.26 24.32 -10.76
CA LYS A 53 21.75 22.94 -10.80
C LYS A 53 20.99 22.07 -9.82
N LYS A 54 20.52 20.90 -10.28
CA LYS A 54 19.94 19.88 -9.39
C LYS A 54 20.99 19.38 -8.40
N THR A 55 20.68 19.52 -7.11
CA THR A 55 21.58 19.16 -6.01
C THR A 55 21.05 17.96 -5.23
N ALA A 56 19.73 17.82 -5.10
CA ALA A 56 19.11 16.70 -4.42
C ALA A 56 17.69 16.42 -4.95
N SER A 57 17.16 15.25 -4.59
CA SER A 57 15.75 14.93 -4.77
C SER A 57 15.24 14.09 -3.61
N TYR A 58 14.04 14.40 -3.12
CA TYR A 58 13.44 13.78 -1.95
C TYR A 58 12.00 13.36 -2.26
N PRO A 59 11.60 12.15 -1.87
CA PRO A 59 10.21 11.73 -2.06
C PRO A 59 9.31 12.45 -1.04
N LEU A 60 8.11 12.85 -1.48
CA LEU A 60 7.11 13.56 -0.66
C LEU A 60 6.39 12.63 0.33
N ASP A 61 6.37 11.33 0.05
CA ASP A 61 5.74 10.32 0.92
C ASP A 61 6.54 10.05 2.21
N GLN A 62 7.73 10.64 2.35
CA GLN A 62 8.57 10.52 3.52
C GLN A 62 8.77 11.87 4.18
N ASP A 63 8.27 11.97 5.41
CA ASP A 63 8.53 13.09 6.30
C ASP A 63 10.04 13.32 6.45
N ARG A 64 10.47 14.56 6.20
CA ARG A 64 11.89 14.91 6.20
C ARG A 64 12.11 16.37 6.60
N ASP A 65 13.25 16.59 7.21
CA ASP A 65 13.73 17.90 7.60
C ASP A 65 15.18 18.03 7.11
N VAL A 66 15.46 18.99 6.21
CA VAL A 66 16.76 19.15 5.57
C VAL A 66 17.21 20.60 5.59
N MET A 67 18.44 20.83 6.03
CA MET A 67 19.11 22.11 5.86
C MET A 67 19.93 22.12 4.57
N ILE A 68 19.48 22.87 3.58
CA ILE A 68 20.19 23.10 2.33
C ILE A 68 21.17 24.24 2.55
N ARG A 69 22.47 23.96 2.54
CA ARG A 69 23.53 24.96 2.69
C ARG A 69 24.12 25.30 1.32
N VAL A 70 24.30 26.59 1.04
CA VAL A 70 24.94 27.05 -0.19
C VAL A 70 26.37 27.55 0.07
N PRO A 71 27.28 27.41 -0.90
CA PRO A 71 28.59 28.04 -0.84
C PRO A 71 28.44 29.55 -0.64
N GLY A 72 29.01 30.11 0.42
CA GLY A 72 28.80 31.53 0.81
C GLY A 72 28.02 31.73 2.12
N GLY A 73 27.57 30.65 2.76
CA GLY A 73 27.06 30.67 4.14
C GLY A 73 25.54 30.85 4.25
N GLY A 74 24.84 31.08 3.14
CA GLY A 74 23.38 31.04 3.09
C GLY A 74 22.85 29.63 3.35
N TYR A 75 21.64 29.54 3.90
CA TYR A 75 20.94 28.28 4.08
C TYR A 75 19.44 28.44 3.92
N ASN A 76 18.79 27.36 3.47
CA ASN A 76 17.35 27.20 3.49
C ASN A 76 16.99 25.94 4.27
N HIS A 77 15.88 25.99 4.98
CA HIS A 77 15.31 24.86 5.68
C HIS A 77 14.17 24.29 4.82
N LEU A 78 14.29 23.03 4.42
CA LEU A 78 13.30 22.32 3.63
C LEU A 78 12.60 21.32 4.56
N MET A 79 11.27 21.42 4.65
CA MET A 79 10.47 20.54 5.47
C MET A 79 9.44 19.82 4.61
N ILE A 80 9.49 18.49 4.61
CA ILE A 80 8.48 17.62 3.99
C ILE A 80 7.62 17.05 5.11
N ARG A 81 6.31 17.32 5.06
CA ARG A 81 5.31 16.80 6.01
C ARG A 81 4.05 16.43 5.27
N ASN A 82 3.52 15.25 5.54
CA ASN A 82 2.20 14.81 5.03
C ASN A 82 2.06 14.91 3.50
N GLY A 83 3.13 14.69 2.73
CA GLY A 83 3.08 14.80 1.27
C GLY A 83 3.26 16.22 0.71
N GLU A 84 3.49 17.22 1.55
CA GLU A 84 3.73 18.61 1.15
C GLU A 84 5.16 19.06 1.50
N CYS A 85 5.68 20.03 0.74
CA CYS A 85 7.01 20.61 0.94
C CYS A 85 6.89 22.10 1.27
N TYR A 86 7.60 22.53 2.31
CA TYR A 86 7.70 23.90 2.79
C TYR A 86 9.16 24.38 2.78
#